data_AF-A0A3N5JRI1-F1
#
_entry.id   AF-A0A3N5JRI1-F1
#
_cell.length_a   1.000
_cell.length_b   1.000
_cell.length_c   1.000
_cell.angle_alpha   90.00
_cell.angle_beta   90.00
_cell.angle_gamma   90.00
#
_symmetry.space_group_name_H-M   'P 1'
#
loop_
_entity.id
_entity.type
_entity.pdbx_description
1 polymer ?
#
loop_
_entity_poly.entity_id
_entity_poly.type
_entity_poly.pdbx_seq_one_letter_code
_entity_poly.pdbx_strand_id
1 'polypeptide(L)'
;MCIHSLLRYSAVYLLFMTFFIPRLVSAESAELWIAGHALVWGGACDPGGRKILAGSRYFLTVWNRSDRSAQVLTREWPAGYFLEAALDLPQGNPFIPNKSLIEQLNPERFLSQVNRSAEKRFLLDPSTFAEHEWLNAKCFVLTVPPALAGHTLSFRVRFEDDGQNSISTATAPIYIIAPCDRNDTARIVASRIYEANTTGNYRRGVEIADSMLKCGLTDASGWDYAEAMARGLEMYDKALSYLQRIYEDFGVLGVGLNTANPPKYNANIVRDPQMQQLYAEKRNQLMQLKAAQEQEQQQK
;
A
#
# COMPACT_ATOMS: atom_id res chain seq x y z
N MET A 1 -21.18 73.39 -25.77
CA MET A 1 -20.74 73.39 -24.35
C MET A 1 -21.28 72.13 -23.68
N CYS A 2 -20.48 71.56 -22.78
CA CYS A 2 -20.79 70.44 -21.88
C CYS A 2 -20.78 69.00 -22.45
N ILE A 3 -19.60 68.51 -22.82
CA ILE A 3 -19.25 67.07 -22.71
C ILE A 3 -17.85 66.98 -22.11
N HIS A 4 -17.69 67.32 -20.83
CA HIS A 4 -16.40 67.19 -20.12
C HIS A 4 -16.51 66.63 -18.69
N SER A 5 -17.70 66.19 -18.23
CA SER A 5 -17.87 65.74 -16.83
C SER A 5 -18.20 64.26 -16.64
N LEU A 6 -18.30 63.43 -17.69
CA LEU A 6 -18.65 62.01 -17.54
C LEU A 6 -17.45 61.04 -17.60
N LEU A 7 -16.25 61.51 -17.97
CA LEU A 7 -15.07 60.64 -18.10
C LEU A 7 -14.16 60.58 -16.87
N ARG A 8 -14.42 61.35 -15.80
CA ARG A 8 -13.56 61.36 -14.60
C ARG A 8 -13.97 60.38 -13.50
N TYR A 9 -15.18 59.80 -13.56
CA TYR A 9 -15.62 58.86 -12.52
C TYR A 9 -15.44 57.37 -12.89
N SER A 10 -15.21 57.04 -14.17
CA SER A 10 -15.04 55.65 -14.61
C SER A 10 -13.62 55.12 -14.39
N ALA A 11 -12.61 56.00 -14.33
CA ALA A 11 -11.21 55.61 -14.17
C ALA A 11 -10.84 55.27 -12.70
N VAL A 12 -11.50 55.90 -11.73
CA VAL A 12 -11.25 55.64 -10.29
C VAL A 12 -11.95 54.35 -9.84
N TYR A 13 -13.12 54.03 -10.42
CA TYR A 13 -13.85 52.80 -10.09
C TYR A 13 -13.20 51.53 -10.67
N LEU A 14 -12.54 51.63 -11.84
CA LEU A 14 -11.81 50.50 -12.42
C LEU A 14 -10.49 50.20 -11.71
N LEU A 15 -9.86 51.20 -11.08
CA LEU A 15 -8.63 50.98 -10.30
C LEU A 15 -8.92 50.37 -8.92
N PHE A 16 -10.03 50.72 -8.27
CA PHE A 16 -10.38 50.13 -6.97
C PHE A 16 -10.81 48.66 -7.09
N MET A 17 -11.43 48.26 -8.20
CA MET A 17 -11.81 46.87 -8.47
C MET A 17 -10.64 45.95 -8.84
N THR A 18 -9.44 46.50 -9.13
CA THR A 18 -8.26 45.69 -9.47
C THR A 18 -7.26 45.58 -8.33
N PHE A 19 -7.25 46.52 -7.38
CA PHE A 19 -6.41 46.46 -6.17
C PHE A 19 -7.11 45.86 -4.94
N PHE A 20 -8.44 45.72 -4.97
CA PHE A 20 -9.24 45.07 -3.91
C PHE A 20 -10.18 44.01 -4.48
N ILE A 21 -9.75 43.26 -5.49
CA ILE A 21 -10.15 41.84 -5.50
C ILE A 21 -9.38 41.31 -4.29
N PRO A 22 -10.00 41.00 -3.13
CA PRO A 22 -9.32 40.12 -2.19
C PRO A 22 -8.95 38.97 -3.08
N ARG A 23 -7.64 38.74 -3.31
CA ARG A 23 -7.14 37.54 -3.97
C ARG A 23 -8.11 36.49 -3.51
N LEU A 24 -8.99 36.06 -4.42
CA LEU A 24 -9.85 34.94 -4.17
C LEU A 24 -8.81 33.97 -3.69
N VAL A 25 -8.88 33.67 -2.39
CA VAL A 25 -8.04 32.69 -1.76
C VAL A 25 -8.57 31.46 -2.47
N SER A 26 -8.01 31.23 -3.65
CA SER A 26 -7.76 29.93 -4.20
C SER A 26 -6.84 29.34 -3.14
N ALA A 27 -7.45 28.96 -2.01
CA ALA A 27 -7.27 27.63 -1.56
C ALA A 27 -7.54 26.78 -2.80
N GLU A 28 -6.49 26.58 -3.60
CA GLU A 28 -6.19 25.21 -3.98
C GLU A 28 -6.28 24.47 -2.66
N SER A 29 -7.47 23.97 -2.32
CA SER A 29 -7.66 23.18 -1.13
C SER A 29 -6.72 22.03 -1.35
N ALA A 30 -5.61 22.01 -0.61
CA ALA A 30 -4.63 20.96 -0.69
C ALA A 30 -5.39 19.65 -0.51
N GLU A 31 -5.62 18.96 -1.62
CA GLU A 31 -6.40 17.75 -1.67
C GLU A 31 -5.51 16.66 -1.06
N LEU A 32 -5.63 16.55 0.26
CA LEU A 32 -4.93 15.59 1.09
C LEU A 32 -5.80 14.33 1.19
N TRP A 33 -5.31 13.26 0.61
CA TRP A 33 -6.01 11.99 0.52
C TRP A 33 -5.28 10.92 1.32
N ILE A 34 -6.04 10.04 1.95
CA ILE A 34 -5.53 8.83 2.57
C ILE A 34 -6.37 7.65 2.09
N ALA A 35 -5.71 6.60 1.63
CA ALA A 35 -6.33 5.32 1.41
C ALA A 35 -5.54 4.27 2.17
N GLY A 36 -6.24 3.21 2.58
CA GLY A 36 -5.54 2.07 3.13
C GLY A 36 -5.94 0.77 2.47
N HIS A 37 -5.01 -0.16 2.48
CA HIS A 37 -5.10 -1.44 1.82
C HIS A 37 -4.43 -2.51 2.69
N ALA A 38 -4.82 -3.75 2.42
CA ALA A 38 -4.23 -4.92 3.02
C ALA A 38 -3.91 -5.93 1.91
N LEU A 39 -3.05 -6.90 2.24
CA LEU A 39 -2.76 -8.02 1.35
C LEU A 39 -4.07 -8.71 0.92
N VAL A 40 -4.92 -9.03 1.90
CA VAL A 40 -6.23 -9.68 1.76
C VAL A 40 -7.11 -9.21 2.92
N TRP A 41 -8.44 -9.11 2.71
CA TRP A 41 -9.40 -8.84 3.78
C TRP A 41 -10.05 -10.12 4.30
N GLY A 42 -10.41 -10.12 5.58
CA GLY A 42 -11.18 -11.19 6.24
C GLY A 42 -10.33 -12.26 6.93
N GLY A 43 -11.01 -13.03 7.78
CA GLY A 43 -10.46 -14.20 8.46
C GLY A 43 -11.11 -15.49 7.98
N ALA A 44 -10.62 -16.63 8.44
CA ALA A 44 -11.18 -17.94 8.10
C ALA A 44 -12.60 -18.11 8.65
N CYS A 45 -12.84 -17.68 9.90
CA CYS A 45 -14.14 -17.79 10.58
C CYS A 45 -15.09 -16.62 10.29
N ASP A 46 -14.56 -15.51 9.79
CA ASP A 46 -15.34 -14.32 9.46
C ASP A 46 -14.88 -13.74 8.10
N PRO A 47 -15.27 -14.40 6.99
CA PRO A 47 -14.94 -13.92 5.65
C PRO A 47 -15.75 -12.66 5.31
N GLY A 48 -15.17 -11.73 4.55
CA GLY A 48 -15.88 -10.55 4.07
C GLY A 48 -15.07 -9.26 4.09
N GLY A 49 -15.70 -8.18 3.61
CA GLY A 49 -15.04 -6.89 3.34
C GLY A 49 -14.65 -6.10 4.59
N ARG A 50 -13.52 -5.37 4.49
CA ARG A 50 -12.95 -4.43 5.48
C ARG A 50 -12.73 -4.99 6.90
N LYS A 51 -12.29 -6.25 6.97
CA LYS A 51 -11.82 -6.89 8.22
C LYS A 51 -10.35 -7.25 8.11
N ILE A 52 -9.56 -7.01 9.14
CA ILE A 52 -8.15 -7.42 9.18
C ILE A 52 -7.85 -8.24 10.43
N LEU A 53 -6.96 -9.23 10.28
CA LEU A 53 -6.53 -10.07 11.39
C LEU A 53 -5.57 -9.28 12.29
N ALA A 54 -5.83 -9.28 13.59
CA ALA A 54 -4.90 -8.75 14.57
C ALA A 54 -3.55 -9.48 14.44
N GLY A 55 -2.45 -8.74 14.50
CA GLY A 55 -1.08 -9.18 14.20
C GLY A 55 -0.62 -8.88 12.77
N SER A 56 -1.53 -8.53 11.86
CA SER A 56 -1.21 -8.26 10.46
C SER A 56 -0.60 -6.89 10.23
N ARG A 57 -0.01 -6.72 9.04
CA ARG A 57 0.38 -5.42 8.48
C ARG A 57 -0.79 -4.76 7.78
N TYR A 58 -1.04 -3.49 8.08
CA TYR A 58 -1.99 -2.63 7.39
C TYR A 58 -1.27 -1.47 6.73
N PHE A 59 -1.59 -1.17 5.48
CA PHE A 59 -0.85 -0.22 4.66
C PHE A 59 -1.71 1.02 4.43
N LEU A 60 -1.16 2.19 4.70
CA LEU A 60 -1.77 3.48 4.40
C LEU A 60 -0.92 4.20 3.37
N THR A 61 -1.57 4.76 2.36
CA THR A 61 -0.94 5.64 1.39
C THR A 61 -1.59 7.01 1.48
N VAL A 62 -0.77 8.03 1.62
CA VAL A 62 -1.16 9.43 1.67
C VAL A 62 -0.68 10.12 0.40
N TRP A 63 -1.57 10.86 -0.23
CA TRP A 63 -1.26 11.72 -1.37
C TRP A 63 -1.65 13.14 -1.04
N ASN A 64 -0.84 14.10 -1.45
CA ASN A 64 -1.09 15.51 -1.24
C ASN A 64 -0.78 16.24 -2.55
N ARG A 65 -1.81 16.81 -3.18
CA ARG A 65 -1.63 17.55 -4.45
C ARG A 65 -0.78 18.80 -4.32
N SER A 66 -0.70 19.37 -3.11
CA SER A 66 0.11 20.56 -2.82
C SER A 66 1.56 20.23 -2.50
N ASP A 67 1.87 18.98 -2.11
CA ASP A 67 3.24 18.52 -1.87
C ASP A 67 3.85 17.99 -3.17
N ARG A 68 4.73 18.78 -3.77
CA ARG A 68 5.50 18.40 -4.97
C ARG A 68 6.86 17.77 -4.64
N SER A 69 7.17 17.51 -3.37
CA SER A 69 8.45 16.96 -2.95
C SER A 69 8.51 15.45 -3.20
N ALA A 70 9.21 15.07 -4.28
CA ALA A 70 9.69 13.71 -4.49
C ALA A 70 10.93 13.50 -3.62
N GLN A 71 10.75 13.01 -2.40
CA GLN A 71 11.86 12.70 -1.50
C GLN A 71 12.39 11.28 -1.75
N VAL A 72 13.72 11.11 -1.60
CA VAL A 72 14.37 9.80 -1.55
C VAL A 72 13.86 9.03 -0.34
N LEU A 73 13.88 7.69 -0.38
CA LEU A 73 13.36 6.84 0.69
C LEU A 73 14.11 7.09 2.00
N THR A 74 13.52 7.87 2.89
CA THR A 74 13.98 8.07 4.27
C THR A 74 13.03 7.34 5.22
N ARG A 75 13.57 6.85 6.35
CA ARG A 75 12.76 6.22 7.43
C ARG A 75 12.13 7.25 8.36
N GLU A 76 12.43 8.53 8.18
CA GLU A 76 11.95 9.64 9.01
C GLU A 76 10.47 9.98 8.72
N TRP A 77 9.82 10.68 9.65
CA TRP A 77 8.48 11.27 9.40
C TRP A 77 8.63 12.32 8.29
N PRO A 78 7.92 12.24 7.15
CA PRO A 78 7.84 13.40 6.27
C PRO A 78 7.34 14.62 7.05
N ALA A 79 8.11 15.70 6.97
CA ALA A 79 7.84 16.94 7.68
C ALA A 79 6.42 17.46 7.38
N GLY A 80 5.77 17.98 8.41
CA GLY A 80 4.41 18.52 8.30
C GLY A 80 3.29 17.49 8.29
N TYR A 81 3.55 16.19 8.11
CA TYR A 81 2.50 15.16 8.12
C TYR A 81 2.24 14.59 9.51
N PHE A 82 0.96 14.51 9.88
CA PHE A 82 0.50 13.90 11.12
C PHE A 82 -0.56 12.84 10.81
N LEU A 83 -0.23 11.58 11.06
CA LEU A 83 -1.20 10.48 11.00
C LEU A 83 -2.00 10.41 12.29
N GLU A 84 -3.33 10.35 12.20
CA GLU A 84 -4.23 10.24 13.34
C GLU A 84 -5.12 9.00 13.17
N ALA A 85 -5.43 8.33 14.28
CA ALA A 85 -6.32 7.18 14.31
C ALA A 85 -7.47 7.40 15.30
N ALA A 86 -8.65 6.88 15.00
CA ALA A 86 -9.80 6.81 15.89
C ALA A 86 -10.17 5.34 16.10
N LEU A 87 -10.54 5.02 17.34
CA LEU A 87 -11.02 3.70 17.75
C LEU A 87 -12.54 3.77 17.93
N ASP A 88 -13.27 2.80 17.38
CA ASP A 88 -14.72 2.66 17.56
C ASP A 88 -15.53 3.92 17.25
N LEU A 89 -15.09 4.64 16.22
CA LEU A 89 -15.78 5.84 15.77
C LEU A 89 -17.12 5.46 15.12
N PRO A 90 -18.28 5.84 15.71
CA PRO A 90 -19.56 5.51 15.10
C PRO A 90 -19.75 6.28 13.78
N GLN A 91 -20.41 5.67 12.81
CA GLN A 91 -20.68 6.32 11.53
C GLN A 91 -21.44 7.63 11.72
N GLY A 92 -21.00 8.69 11.04
CA GLY A 92 -21.62 10.01 11.09
C GLY A 92 -21.17 10.91 12.24
N ASN A 93 -20.32 10.42 13.16
CA ASN A 93 -19.74 11.25 14.22
C ASN A 93 -18.44 11.95 13.77
N PRO A 94 -18.11 13.11 14.37
CA PRO A 94 -16.85 13.80 14.09
C PRO A 94 -15.65 12.93 14.46
N PHE A 95 -14.59 12.97 13.66
CA PHE A 95 -13.37 12.21 13.93
C PHE A 95 -12.68 12.72 15.20
N ILE A 96 -12.60 11.87 16.22
CA ILE A 96 -11.90 12.15 17.49
C ILE A 96 -10.60 11.35 17.50
N PRO A 97 -9.43 12.00 17.37
CA PRO A 97 -8.15 11.31 17.34
C PRO A 97 -7.79 10.72 18.71
N ASN A 98 -7.41 9.45 18.75
CA ASN A 98 -6.73 8.82 19.87
C ASN A 98 -5.22 8.92 19.67
N LYS A 99 -4.59 9.88 20.36
CA LYS A 99 -3.15 10.19 20.21
C LYS A 99 -2.24 9.01 20.52
N SER A 100 -2.64 8.13 21.46
CA SER A 100 -1.81 6.99 21.88
C SER A 100 -1.89 5.80 20.90
N LEU A 101 -2.89 5.77 20.03
CA LEU A 101 -3.19 4.61 19.20
C LEU A 101 -2.18 4.42 18.07
N ILE A 102 -1.68 5.51 17.49
CA ILE A 102 -0.66 5.44 16.44
C ILE A 102 0.63 4.83 16.99
N GLU A 103 1.06 5.19 18.20
CA GLU A 103 2.26 4.62 18.82
C GLU A 103 2.09 3.12 19.09
N GLN A 104 0.91 2.70 19.55
CA GLN A 104 0.58 1.28 19.77
C GLN A 104 0.56 0.45 18.48
N LEU A 105 0.29 1.09 17.33
CA LEU A 105 0.29 0.45 16.01
C LEU A 105 1.71 0.28 15.43
N ASN A 106 2.76 0.68 16.15
CA ASN A 106 4.18 0.57 15.77
C ASN A 106 4.42 0.86 14.27
N PRO A 107 4.20 2.12 13.83
CA PRO A 107 4.23 2.48 12.42
C PRO A 107 5.65 2.40 11.87
N GLU A 108 5.86 1.60 10.83
CA GLU A 108 7.05 1.68 9.97
C GLU A 108 6.73 2.56 8.75
N ARG A 109 7.66 3.44 8.35
CA ARG A 109 7.46 4.37 7.22
C ARG A 109 8.31 4.02 6.02
N PHE A 110 7.74 4.20 4.83
CA PHE A 110 8.45 4.09 3.57
C PHE A 110 8.01 5.20 2.61
N LEU A 111 8.96 6.02 2.18
CA LEU A 111 8.74 7.16 1.29
C LEU A 111 8.94 6.75 -0.18
N SER A 112 7.87 6.98 -0.96
CA SER A 112 7.71 6.89 -2.42
C SER A 112 7.94 5.55 -3.12
N GLN A 113 7.09 5.26 -4.10
CA GLN A 113 7.22 4.09 -4.99
C GLN A 113 8.48 4.15 -5.88
N VAL A 114 9.19 5.29 -5.88
CA VAL A 114 10.29 5.59 -6.80
C VAL A 114 11.59 4.88 -6.41
N ASN A 115 11.73 4.49 -5.14
CA ASN A 115 12.94 3.82 -4.63
C ASN A 115 12.59 2.46 -4.03
N ARG A 116 11.88 1.62 -4.79
CA ARG A 116 11.36 0.32 -4.33
C ARG A 116 12.41 -0.72 -3.94
N SER A 117 13.70 -0.39 -3.84
CA SER A 117 14.70 -1.36 -3.40
C SER A 117 15.80 -0.77 -2.52
N ALA A 118 15.97 -1.39 -1.34
CA ALA A 118 17.20 -1.30 -0.56
C ALA A 118 18.38 -1.99 -1.27
N GLU A 119 18.09 -2.84 -2.26
CA GLU A 119 19.07 -3.51 -3.08
C GLU A 119 19.24 -2.73 -4.39
N LYS A 120 20.43 -2.16 -4.61
CA LYS A 120 20.76 -1.21 -5.70
C LYS A 120 20.33 -1.65 -7.12
N ARG A 121 20.01 -2.93 -7.35
CA ARG A 121 19.64 -3.51 -8.65
C ARG A 121 18.17 -3.30 -9.05
N PHE A 122 17.27 -2.95 -8.12
CA PHE A 122 15.83 -2.88 -8.40
C PHE A 122 15.22 -1.50 -8.18
N LEU A 123 16.00 -0.45 -8.41
CA LEU A 123 15.47 0.91 -8.49
C LEU A 123 14.56 0.98 -9.72
N LEU A 124 13.30 1.38 -9.51
CA LEU A 124 12.37 1.65 -10.61
C LEU A 124 12.72 2.98 -11.23
N ASP A 125 12.72 3.05 -12.56
CA ASP A 125 12.87 4.31 -13.27
C ASP A 125 11.67 5.23 -12.95
N PRO A 126 11.88 6.42 -12.36
CA PRO A 126 10.82 7.39 -12.08
C PRO A 126 9.96 7.75 -13.31
N SER A 127 10.48 7.58 -14.52
CA SER A 127 9.77 7.84 -15.78
C SER A 127 8.64 6.85 -16.07
N THR A 128 8.61 5.69 -15.39
CA THR A 128 7.60 4.64 -15.58
C THR A 128 6.29 4.89 -14.85
N PHE A 129 6.24 5.90 -13.97
CA PHE A 129 5.03 6.27 -13.25
C PHE A 129 4.18 7.23 -14.09
N ALA A 130 2.96 6.82 -14.41
CA ALA A 130 2.04 7.58 -15.27
C ALA A 130 1.59 8.93 -14.67
N GLU A 131 1.68 9.11 -13.35
CA GLU A 131 1.22 10.30 -12.64
C GLU A 131 2.24 10.74 -11.57
N HIS A 132 2.62 12.01 -11.58
CA HIS A 132 3.53 12.60 -10.59
C HIS A 132 3.01 12.48 -9.14
N GLU A 133 1.69 12.36 -8.95
CA GLU A 133 1.06 12.18 -7.64
C GLU A 133 1.53 10.89 -6.94
N TRP A 134 1.86 9.84 -7.71
CA TRP A 134 2.35 8.57 -7.17
C TRP A 134 3.82 8.65 -6.73
N LEU A 135 4.58 9.59 -7.29
CA LEU A 135 5.97 9.87 -6.90
C LEU A 135 6.04 10.57 -5.52
N ASN A 136 4.99 11.31 -5.14
CA ASN A 136 4.95 12.07 -3.89
C ASN A 136 4.21 11.35 -2.75
N ALA A 137 3.67 10.16 -3.03
CA ALA A 137 2.92 9.37 -2.07
C ALA A 137 3.77 9.01 -0.84
N LYS A 138 3.18 9.16 0.36
CA LYS A 138 3.78 8.79 1.64
C LYS A 138 3.11 7.50 2.12
N CYS A 139 3.88 6.42 2.30
CA CYS A 139 3.34 5.13 2.73
C CYS A 139 3.68 4.82 4.19
N PHE A 140 2.71 4.25 4.91
CA PHE A 140 2.85 3.81 6.29
C PHE A 140 2.46 2.34 6.38
N VAL A 141 3.24 1.56 7.09
CA VAL A 141 2.93 0.19 7.47
C VAL A 141 2.64 0.17 8.96
N LEU A 142 1.44 -0.22 9.31
CA LEU A 142 0.96 -0.31 10.68
C LEU A 142 0.91 -1.78 11.09
N THR A 143 1.47 -2.08 12.25
CA THR A 143 1.28 -3.38 12.91
C THR A 143 0.02 -3.32 13.73
N VAL A 144 -0.99 -4.13 13.40
CA VAL A 144 -2.21 -4.20 14.20
C VAL A 144 -1.94 -5.05 15.44
N PRO A 145 -1.92 -4.51 16.68
CA PRO A 145 -1.64 -5.32 17.85
C PRO A 145 -2.84 -6.23 18.19
N PRO A 146 -2.60 -7.40 18.84
CA PRO A 146 -3.66 -8.30 19.30
C PRO A 146 -4.72 -7.64 20.18
N ALA A 147 -4.33 -6.63 20.97
CA ALA A 147 -5.22 -5.92 21.88
C ALA A 147 -6.36 -5.13 21.19
N LEU A 148 -6.26 -4.91 19.88
CA LEU A 148 -7.32 -4.22 19.12
C LEU A 148 -8.35 -5.17 18.49
N ALA A 149 -8.23 -6.49 18.70
CA ALA A 149 -9.25 -7.43 18.25
C ALA A 149 -10.63 -7.09 18.85
N GLY A 150 -11.65 -7.06 18.00
CA GLY A 150 -13.02 -6.66 18.37
C GLY A 150 -13.31 -5.18 18.19
N HIS A 151 -12.32 -4.36 17.86
CA HIS A 151 -12.49 -2.92 17.65
C HIS A 151 -12.49 -2.53 16.17
N THR A 152 -12.97 -1.32 15.88
CA THR A 152 -12.87 -0.69 14.56
C THR A 152 -11.86 0.45 14.56
N LEU A 153 -11.10 0.57 13.47
CA LEU A 153 -10.14 1.65 13.24
C LEU A 153 -10.53 2.51 12.05
N SER A 154 -10.35 3.81 12.20
CA SER A 154 -10.39 4.78 11.10
C SER A 154 -9.15 5.67 11.18
N PHE A 155 -8.59 6.04 10.04
CA PHE A 155 -7.41 6.88 9.95
C PHE A 155 -7.73 8.19 9.26
N ARG A 156 -7.06 9.27 9.65
CA ARG A 156 -6.98 10.49 8.84
C ARG A 156 -5.56 11.03 8.90
N VAL A 157 -5.23 11.92 7.98
CA VAL A 157 -3.94 12.62 7.99
C VAL A 157 -4.17 14.12 8.00
N ARG A 158 -3.28 14.83 8.69
CA ARG A 158 -3.14 16.28 8.61
C ARG A 158 -1.81 16.62 7.96
N PHE A 159 -1.79 17.72 7.21
CA PHE A 159 -0.57 18.32 6.70
C PHE A 159 -0.50 19.78 7.15
N GLU A 160 0.61 20.14 7.78
CA GLU A 160 0.91 21.48 8.27
C GLU A 160 2.28 21.92 7.75
N ASP A 161 2.30 22.96 6.93
CA ASP A 161 3.51 23.59 6.40
C ASP A 161 3.26 25.10 6.29
N ASP A 162 4.29 25.93 6.45
CA ASP A 162 4.22 27.40 6.65
C ASP A 162 3.01 28.09 5.94
N GLY A 163 1.89 28.24 6.66
CA GLY A 163 0.68 28.92 6.21
C GLY A 163 -0.40 28.05 5.52
N GLN A 164 -0.16 26.75 5.35
CA GLN A 164 -1.10 25.75 4.85
C GLN A 164 -1.44 24.73 5.95
N ASN A 165 -2.74 24.46 6.11
CA ASN A 165 -3.23 23.39 6.95
C ASN A 165 -4.32 22.63 6.21
N SER A 166 -4.11 21.34 5.96
CA SER A 166 -5.07 20.49 5.30
C SER A 166 -5.32 19.21 6.07
N ILE A 167 -6.56 18.72 5.99
CA ILE A 167 -7.02 17.54 6.71
C ILE A 167 -7.71 16.64 5.71
N SER A 168 -7.33 15.36 5.68
CA SER A 168 -7.98 14.39 4.82
C SER A 168 -9.36 14.01 5.34
N THR A 169 -10.22 13.57 4.43
CA THR A 169 -11.36 12.71 4.81
C THR A 169 -10.82 11.46 5.52
N ALA A 170 -11.52 10.99 6.54
CA ALA A 170 -11.15 9.77 7.23
C ALA A 170 -11.32 8.55 6.31
N THR A 171 -10.45 7.56 6.45
CA THR A 171 -10.65 6.25 5.83
C THR A 171 -11.96 5.66 6.32
N ALA A 172 -12.56 4.79 5.53
CA ALA A 172 -13.66 3.99 6.02
C ALA A 172 -13.22 3.12 7.22
N PRO A 173 -14.13 2.85 8.17
CA PRO A 173 -13.83 2.00 9.32
C PRO A 173 -13.42 0.60 8.89
N ILE A 174 -12.45 0.05 9.60
CA ILE A 174 -11.92 -1.29 9.41
C ILE A 174 -12.13 -2.05 10.70
N TYR A 175 -12.76 -3.21 10.63
CA TYR A 175 -12.95 -4.06 11.80
C TYR A 175 -11.75 -4.98 12.00
N ILE A 176 -11.30 -5.14 13.24
CA ILE A 176 -10.18 -6.02 13.58
C ILE A 176 -10.73 -7.29 14.21
N ILE A 177 -10.30 -8.42 13.67
CA ILE A 177 -10.69 -9.74 14.15
C ILE A 177 -9.50 -10.49 14.73
N ALA A 178 -9.73 -11.30 15.75
CA ALA A 178 -8.72 -12.23 16.23
C ALA A 178 -8.52 -13.37 15.21
N PRO A 179 -7.30 -13.89 15.04
CA PRO A 179 -7.09 -15.11 14.26
C PRO A 179 -7.79 -16.29 14.93
N CYS A 180 -8.50 -17.10 14.14
CA CYS A 180 -9.23 -18.25 14.67
C CYS A 180 -8.63 -19.60 14.28
N ASP A 181 -7.78 -19.64 13.23
CA ASP A 181 -7.18 -20.88 12.76
C ASP A 181 -5.74 -20.69 12.23
N ARG A 182 -5.19 -21.79 11.69
CA ARG A 182 -3.85 -21.82 11.10
C ARG A 182 -3.77 -21.02 9.79
N ASN A 183 -4.86 -20.90 9.04
CA ASN A 183 -4.89 -20.11 7.81
C ASN A 183 -4.80 -18.61 8.11
N ASP A 184 -5.46 -18.16 9.17
CA ASP A 184 -5.33 -16.80 9.68
C ASP A 184 -3.89 -16.51 10.13
N THR A 185 -3.25 -17.47 10.79
CA THR A 185 -1.83 -17.37 11.13
C THR A 185 -0.96 -17.25 9.88
N ALA A 186 -1.21 -18.07 8.84
CA ALA A 186 -0.49 -17.99 7.58
C ALA A 186 -0.67 -16.63 6.90
N ARG A 187 -1.89 -16.07 6.89
CA ARG A 187 -2.18 -14.72 6.37
C ARG A 187 -1.48 -13.61 7.13
N ILE A 188 -1.45 -13.69 8.46
CA ILE A 188 -0.70 -12.74 9.29
C ILE A 188 0.78 -12.75 8.88
N VAL A 189 1.38 -13.93 8.69
CA VAL A 189 2.78 -14.03 8.25
C VAL A 189 2.94 -13.56 6.80
N ALA A 190 2.01 -13.88 5.90
CA ALA A 190 2.01 -13.41 4.51
C ALA A 190 1.97 -11.88 4.41
N SER A 191 1.28 -11.19 5.33
CA SER A 191 1.30 -9.72 5.39
C SER A 191 2.71 -9.14 5.59
N ARG A 192 3.63 -9.89 6.22
CA ARG A 192 5.05 -9.53 6.40
C ARG A 192 5.87 -9.79 5.14
N ILE A 193 5.51 -10.79 4.34
CA ILE A 193 6.06 -10.99 2.99
C ILE A 193 5.70 -9.80 2.11
N TYR A 194 4.45 -9.35 2.18
CA TYR A 194 3.99 -8.17 1.43
C TYR A 194 4.64 -6.86 1.92
N GLU A 195 4.86 -6.71 3.22
CA GLU A 195 5.69 -5.63 3.79
C GLU A 195 7.10 -5.67 3.20
N ALA A 196 7.77 -6.83 3.22
CA ALA A 196 9.11 -6.98 2.65
C ALA A 196 9.16 -6.61 1.15
N ASN A 197 8.14 -7.00 0.38
CA ASN A 197 8.00 -6.61 -1.02
C ASN A 197 7.82 -5.08 -1.18
N THR A 198 6.94 -4.48 -0.38
CA THR A 198 6.63 -3.04 -0.44
C THR A 198 7.83 -2.18 -0.04
N THR A 199 8.68 -2.72 0.84
CA THR A 199 9.87 -2.04 1.39
C THR A 199 11.14 -2.35 0.62
N GLY A 200 11.06 -3.18 -0.42
CA GLY A 200 12.21 -3.53 -1.24
C GLY A 200 13.23 -4.44 -0.55
N ASN A 201 12.85 -5.10 0.54
CA ASN A 201 13.69 -6.06 1.26
C ASN A 201 13.37 -7.48 0.80
N TYR A 202 13.64 -7.76 -0.48
CA TYR A 202 13.23 -9.01 -1.13
C TYR A 202 13.84 -10.23 -0.45
N ARG A 203 15.10 -10.14 0.01
CA ARG A 203 15.75 -11.24 0.74
C ARG A 203 15.00 -11.60 2.02
N ARG A 204 14.59 -10.62 2.83
CA ARG A 204 13.76 -10.85 4.02
C ARG A 204 12.42 -11.48 3.65
N GLY A 205 11.80 -11.04 2.56
CA GLY A 205 10.55 -11.62 2.07
C GLY A 205 10.68 -13.11 1.75
N VAL A 206 11.74 -13.49 1.04
CA VAL A 206 12.07 -14.89 0.73
C VAL A 206 12.40 -15.69 2.00
N GLU A 207 13.13 -15.12 2.96
CA GLU A 207 13.42 -15.78 4.24
C GLU A 207 12.15 -16.06 5.07
N ILE A 208 11.21 -15.10 5.09
CA ILE A 208 9.90 -15.29 5.73
C ILE A 208 9.11 -16.39 5.00
N ALA A 209 9.10 -16.39 3.67
CA ALA A 209 8.44 -17.42 2.87
C ALA A 209 9.01 -18.83 3.13
N ASP A 210 10.33 -18.97 3.21
CA ASP A 210 10.99 -20.23 3.58
C ASP A 210 10.62 -20.66 5.01
N SER A 211 10.50 -19.71 5.95
CA SER A 211 10.04 -20.00 7.30
C SER A 211 8.57 -20.45 7.32
N MET A 212 7.70 -19.83 6.52
CA MET A 212 6.31 -20.27 6.36
C MET A 212 6.25 -21.71 5.88
N LEU A 213 7.05 -22.04 4.85
CA LEU A 213 7.13 -23.38 4.29
C LEU A 213 7.61 -24.41 5.33
N LYS A 214 8.68 -24.12 6.07
CA LYS A 214 9.18 -24.99 7.16
C LYS A 214 8.16 -25.20 8.27
N CYS A 215 7.38 -24.17 8.58
CA CYS A 215 6.31 -24.25 9.57
C CYS A 215 5.03 -24.91 9.04
N GLY A 216 4.98 -25.32 7.77
CA GLY A 216 3.76 -25.85 7.14
C GLY A 216 2.61 -24.84 7.15
N LEU A 217 2.91 -23.56 6.96
CA LEU A 217 1.93 -22.51 6.72
C LEU A 217 1.82 -22.27 5.21
N THR A 218 0.61 -22.00 4.72
CA THR A 218 0.37 -21.78 3.29
C THR A 218 -0.67 -20.67 3.12
N ASP A 219 -0.38 -19.72 2.24
CA ASP A 219 -1.27 -18.63 1.89
C ASP A 219 -1.02 -18.22 0.43
N ALA A 220 -2.09 -18.12 -0.36
CA ALA A 220 -1.98 -17.87 -1.79
C ALA A 220 -1.31 -16.52 -2.09
N SER A 221 -1.69 -15.46 -1.38
CA SER A 221 -1.10 -14.14 -1.57
C SER A 221 0.35 -14.11 -1.10
N GLY A 222 0.67 -14.77 0.01
CA GLY A 222 2.05 -14.94 0.47
C GLY A 222 2.96 -15.55 -0.60
N TRP A 223 2.50 -16.61 -1.27
CA TRP A 223 3.28 -17.26 -2.33
C TRP A 223 3.42 -16.43 -3.59
N ASP A 224 2.39 -15.67 -3.99
CA ASP A 224 2.45 -14.76 -5.14
C ASP A 224 3.57 -13.71 -4.96
N TYR A 225 3.58 -13.02 -3.82
CA TYR A 225 4.64 -12.04 -3.52
C TYR A 225 6.02 -12.68 -3.30
N ALA A 226 6.08 -13.88 -2.72
CA ALA A 226 7.35 -14.60 -2.57
C ALA A 226 7.95 -15.02 -3.91
N GLU A 227 7.12 -15.47 -4.88
CA GLU A 227 7.56 -15.75 -6.26
C GLU A 227 8.14 -14.50 -6.91
N ALA A 228 7.41 -13.39 -6.86
CA ALA A 228 7.84 -12.14 -7.47
C ALA A 228 9.19 -11.65 -6.89
N MET A 229 9.36 -11.73 -5.57
CA MET A 229 10.62 -11.35 -4.91
C MET A 229 11.77 -12.32 -5.24
N ALA A 230 11.52 -13.63 -5.23
CA ALA A 230 12.53 -14.63 -5.60
C ALA A 230 12.97 -14.47 -7.05
N ARG A 231 12.03 -14.21 -7.97
CA ARG A 231 12.33 -13.90 -9.37
C ARG A 231 13.13 -12.61 -9.48
N GLY A 232 12.75 -11.57 -8.75
CA GLY A 232 13.51 -10.32 -8.67
C GLY A 232 14.97 -10.59 -8.29
N LEU A 233 15.20 -11.39 -7.25
CA LEU A 233 16.54 -11.80 -6.80
C LEU A 233 17.26 -12.81 -7.71
N GLU A 234 16.68 -13.16 -8.86
CA GLU A 234 17.16 -14.21 -9.76
C GLU A 234 17.34 -15.58 -9.06
N MET A 235 16.59 -15.82 -7.98
CA MET A 235 16.53 -17.10 -7.27
C MET A 235 15.49 -18.00 -7.92
N TYR A 236 15.69 -18.34 -9.21
CA TYR A 236 14.64 -18.97 -10.04
C TYR A 236 14.14 -20.32 -9.50
N ASP A 237 14.98 -21.10 -8.81
CA ASP A 237 14.55 -22.33 -8.14
C ASP A 237 13.51 -22.09 -7.05
N LYS A 238 13.68 -21.02 -6.27
CA LYS A 238 12.69 -20.63 -5.26
C LYS A 238 11.42 -20.08 -5.91
N ALA A 239 11.56 -19.24 -6.94
CA ALA A 239 10.42 -18.72 -7.69
C ALA A 239 9.55 -19.85 -8.26
N LEU A 240 10.17 -20.87 -8.87
CA LEU A 240 9.50 -22.08 -9.35
C LEU A 240 8.82 -22.85 -8.21
N SER A 241 9.48 -23.01 -7.06
CA SER A 241 8.91 -23.68 -5.90
C SER A 241 7.67 -22.97 -5.35
N TYR A 242 7.71 -21.63 -5.23
CA TYR A 242 6.57 -20.84 -4.75
C TYR A 242 5.42 -20.83 -5.78
N LEU A 243 5.74 -20.74 -7.08
CA LEU A 243 4.74 -20.86 -8.16
C LEU A 243 4.03 -22.22 -8.14
N GLN A 244 4.79 -23.30 -7.92
CA GLN A 244 4.20 -24.63 -7.78
C GLN A 244 3.30 -24.71 -6.55
N ARG A 245 3.70 -24.13 -5.42
CA ARG A 245 2.89 -24.13 -4.19
C ARG A 245 1.56 -23.41 -4.37
N ILE A 246 1.56 -22.18 -4.88
CA ILE A 246 0.30 -21.44 -5.08
C ILE A 246 -0.65 -22.21 -6.01
N TYR A 247 -0.13 -22.84 -7.05
CA TYR A 247 -0.92 -23.61 -8.00
C TYR A 247 -1.42 -24.93 -7.41
N GLU A 248 -0.58 -25.68 -6.71
CA GLU A 248 -0.95 -26.99 -6.15
C GLU A 248 -1.92 -26.86 -4.97
N ASP A 249 -1.68 -25.88 -4.09
CA ASP A 249 -2.43 -25.70 -2.84
C ASP A 249 -3.75 -24.94 -3.05
N PHE A 250 -3.84 -24.08 -4.07
CA PHE A 250 -4.98 -23.17 -4.26
C PHE A 250 -5.56 -23.17 -5.69
N GLY A 251 -4.89 -23.79 -6.66
CA GLY A 251 -5.35 -23.80 -8.07
C GLY A 251 -5.24 -22.44 -8.77
N VAL A 252 -4.50 -21.47 -8.21
CA VAL A 252 -4.34 -20.12 -8.76
C VAL A 252 -2.87 -19.77 -9.01
N LEU A 253 -2.63 -18.65 -9.71
CA LEU A 253 -1.28 -18.16 -10.07
C LEU A 253 -1.02 -16.71 -9.65
N GLY A 254 -1.90 -16.17 -8.80
CA GLY A 254 -1.80 -14.85 -8.22
C GLY A 254 -3.08 -14.47 -7.48
N VAL A 255 -2.99 -13.50 -6.58
CA VAL A 255 -4.14 -12.99 -5.80
C VAL A 255 -4.09 -11.47 -5.75
N GLY A 256 -5.17 -10.83 -6.18
CA GLY A 256 -5.26 -9.37 -6.15
C GLY A 256 -5.25 -8.81 -4.73
N LEU A 257 -4.65 -7.63 -4.55
CA LEU A 257 -4.77 -6.86 -3.31
C LEU A 257 -6.23 -6.56 -2.99
N ASN A 258 -6.53 -6.42 -1.70
CA ASN A 258 -7.88 -6.12 -1.23
C ASN A 258 -8.94 -7.15 -1.65
N THR A 259 -8.54 -8.37 -1.98
CA THR A 259 -9.49 -9.47 -2.24
C THR A 259 -10.22 -9.81 -0.93
N ALA A 260 -11.56 -9.69 -0.93
CA ALA A 260 -12.40 -10.00 0.24
C ALA A 260 -12.67 -11.49 0.43
N ASN A 261 -12.44 -12.28 -0.62
CA ASN A 261 -12.61 -13.73 -0.66
C ASN A 261 -11.34 -14.38 -1.22
N PRO A 262 -10.26 -14.45 -0.43
CA PRO A 262 -9.03 -15.10 -0.88
C PRO A 262 -9.28 -16.58 -1.20
N PRO A 263 -8.54 -17.16 -2.18
CA PRO A 263 -8.55 -18.59 -2.43
C PRO A 263 -8.28 -19.37 -1.13
N LYS A 264 -9.07 -20.42 -0.90
CA LYS A 264 -8.92 -21.29 0.27
C LYS A 264 -8.00 -22.45 -0.09
N TYR A 265 -7.19 -22.87 0.88
CA TYR A 265 -6.36 -24.06 0.74
C TYR A 265 -7.23 -25.28 0.44
N ASN A 266 -6.92 -26.00 -0.64
CA ASN A 266 -7.60 -27.23 -1.01
C ASN A 266 -6.66 -28.14 -1.82
N ALA A 267 -6.06 -29.13 -1.14
CA ALA A 267 -5.16 -30.10 -1.77
C ALA A 267 -5.83 -30.95 -2.88
N ASN A 268 -7.16 -31.05 -2.88
CA ASN A 268 -7.93 -31.85 -3.82
C ASN A 268 -8.70 -30.98 -4.84
N ILE A 269 -8.24 -29.74 -5.06
CA ILE A 269 -8.92 -28.85 -6.00
C ILE A 269 -8.88 -29.41 -7.42
N VAL A 270 -10.04 -29.41 -8.08
CA VAL A 270 -10.11 -29.69 -9.52
C VAL A 270 -9.52 -28.50 -10.25
N ARG A 271 -8.44 -28.75 -11.00
CA ARG A 271 -7.69 -27.69 -11.67
C ARG A 271 -8.40 -27.28 -12.95
N ASP A 272 -8.67 -25.99 -13.06
CA ASP A 272 -9.20 -25.40 -14.27
C ASP A 272 -8.19 -25.56 -15.43
N PRO A 273 -8.62 -26.06 -16.61
CA PRO A 273 -7.72 -26.26 -17.75
C PRO A 273 -7.00 -25.00 -18.23
N GLN A 274 -7.66 -23.83 -18.16
CA GLN A 274 -7.03 -22.57 -18.54
C GLN A 274 -5.94 -22.19 -17.53
N MET A 275 -6.20 -22.35 -16.23
CA MET A 275 -5.19 -22.15 -15.19
C MET A 275 -4.02 -23.13 -15.30
N GLN A 276 -4.27 -24.37 -15.74
CA GLN A 276 -3.22 -25.34 -16.01
C GLN A 276 -2.32 -24.92 -17.19
N GLN A 277 -2.91 -24.38 -18.26
CA GLN A 277 -2.14 -23.84 -19.36
C GLN A 277 -1.29 -22.63 -18.92
N LEU A 278 -1.90 -21.66 -18.22
CA LEU A 278 -1.20 -20.48 -17.70
C LEU A 278 -0.06 -20.86 -16.74
N TYR A 279 -0.25 -21.90 -15.94
CA TYR A 279 0.79 -22.43 -15.05
C TYR A 279 1.98 -22.96 -15.86
N ALA A 280 1.71 -23.77 -16.88
CA ALA A 280 2.75 -24.32 -17.75
C ALA A 280 3.54 -23.22 -18.46
N GLU A 281 2.85 -22.18 -18.96
CA GLU A 281 3.47 -21.03 -19.59
C GLU A 281 4.39 -20.26 -18.63
N LYS A 282 3.88 -19.85 -17.45
CA LYS A 282 4.68 -19.15 -16.43
C LYS A 282 5.88 -19.98 -15.98
N ARG A 283 5.69 -21.29 -15.75
CA ARG A 283 6.76 -22.20 -15.37
C ARG A 283 7.84 -22.27 -16.46
N ASN A 284 7.46 -22.38 -17.72
CA ASN A 284 8.40 -22.44 -18.83
C ASN A 284 9.19 -21.13 -18.99
N GLN A 285 8.54 -19.97 -18.78
CA GLN A 285 9.23 -18.68 -18.76
C GLN A 285 10.30 -18.62 -17.68
N LEU A 286 9.99 -19.03 -16.44
CA LEU A 286 10.97 -19.08 -15.34
C LEU A 286 12.12 -20.06 -15.63
N MET A 287 11.85 -21.21 -16.25
CA MET A 287 12.88 -22.17 -16.65
C MET A 287 13.82 -21.60 -17.72
N GLN A 288 13.29 -20.83 -18.68
CA GLN A 288 14.11 -20.15 -19.70
C GLN A 288 15.03 -19.09 -19.07
N LEU A 289 14.50 -18.28 -18.15
CA LEU A 289 15.30 -17.28 -17.41
C LEU A 289 16.40 -17.94 -16.58
N LYS A 290 16.08 -19.05 -15.91
CA LYS A 290 17.06 -19.86 -15.18
C LYS A 290 18.19 -20.35 -16.09
N ALA A 291 17.85 -20.94 -17.23
CA ALA A 291 18.83 -21.46 -18.18
C ALA A 291 19.74 -20.36 -18.75
N ALA A 292 19.18 -19.18 -19.05
CA ALA A 292 19.95 -18.03 -19.50
C ALA A 292 20.96 -17.55 -18.44
N GLN A 293 20.54 -17.46 -17.17
CA GLN A 293 21.42 -17.07 -16.07
C GLN A 293 22.56 -18.10 -15.85
N GLU A 294 22.26 -19.40 -15.93
CA GLU A 294 23.27 -20.46 -15.82
C GLU A 294 24.30 -20.38 -16.96
N GLN A 295 23.87 -20.07 -18.19
CA GLN A 295 24.76 -19.86 -19.33
C GLN A 295 25.66 -18.63 -19.15
N GLU A 296 25.11 -17.51 -18.67
CA GLU A 296 25.89 -16.31 -18.37
C GLU A 296 26.94 -16.54 -17.28
N GLN A 297 26.64 -17.37 -16.28
CA GLN A 297 27.59 -17.72 -15.21
C GLN A 297 28.72 -18.64 -15.71
N GLN A 298 28.46 -19.51 -16.69
CA GLN A 298 29.48 -20.39 -17.27
C GLN A 298 30.43 -19.65 -18.24
N GLN A 299 30.04 -18.47 -18.73
CA GLN A 299 30.83 -17.66 -19.66
C GLN A 299 31.70 -16.59 -18.96
N LYS A 300 31.58 -16.43 -17.63
CA LYS A 300 32.38 -15.50 -16.80
C LYS A 300 33.48 -16.23 -16.05
#